data_AF-A0A7C8EK21-F1
#
_entry.id   AF-A0A7C8EK21-F1
#
_cell.length_a   1.000
_cell.length_b   1.000
_cell.length_c   1.000
_cell.angle_alpha   90.00
_cell.angle_beta   90.00
_cell.angle_gamma   90.00
#
_symmetry.space_group_name_H-M   'P 1'
#
loop_
_entity.id
_entity.type
_entity.pdbx_description
1 polymer ?
#
loop_
_entity_poly.entity_id
_entity_poly.type
_entity_poly.pdbx_seq_one_letter_code
_entity_poly.pdbx_strand_id
1 'polypeptide(L)'
;MKKNSWVSAMFLFLVPFTMTIAFPGIAGAGDSATYEQTVARWTSYKDVADWMHKEFSYDQGKSKMVHGWQPQTPEQSFKSKSGICQDGALFAKDALNRINPAYQAKIVFIKNRQGPPHHWVASFRVDGKLYIIDYAAGSNWRSMMGVHGPYDSLDDYRRFLSSLAVSKFDCELVKETDK
;
A
#
# COMPACT_ATOMS: atom_id res chain seq x y z
N MET A 1 44.03 -52.09 -65.77
CA MET A 1 43.88 -51.62 -64.37
C MET A 1 42.50 -50.97 -64.21
N LYS A 2 41.90 -51.06 -63.00
CA LYS A 2 40.49 -50.80 -62.56
C LYS A 2 39.65 -52.08 -62.56
N LYS A 3 39.27 -52.78 -61.45
CA LYS A 3 38.84 -52.44 -60.06
C LYS A 3 37.69 -51.42 -60.06
N ASN A 4 36.54 -51.52 -59.37
CA ASN A 4 36.01 -52.36 -58.28
C ASN A 4 34.50 -52.02 -58.16
N SER A 5 33.62 -52.97 -57.80
CA SER A 5 32.88 -53.07 -56.52
C SER A 5 31.43 -52.56 -56.54
N TRP A 6 30.56 -53.45 -56.05
CA TRP A 6 29.17 -53.23 -55.62
C TRP A 6 29.09 -52.32 -54.39
N VAL A 7 27.99 -51.56 -54.24
CA VAL A 7 27.33 -51.26 -52.95
C VAL A 7 25.84 -51.00 -53.18
N SER A 8 24.98 -51.81 -52.56
CA SER A 8 23.57 -51.50 -52.30
C SER A 8 23.47 -50.48 -51.17
N ALA A 9 22.63 -49.45 -51.32
CA ALA A 9 22.30 -48.54 -50.23
C ALA A 9 20.78 -48.42 -50.05
N MET A 10 20.35 -48.96 -48.92
CA MET A 10 19.03 -48.89 -48.30
C MET A 10 18.90 -47.52 -47.61
N PHE A 11 17.81 -46.78 -47.83
CA PHE A 11 17.44 -45.61 -47.01
C PHE A 11 15.95 -45.71 -46.70
N LEU A 12 15.59 -46.25 -45.52
CA LEU A 12 15.27 -45.51 -44.28
C LEU A 12 14.06 -44.58 -44.40
N PHE A 13 12.90 -45.11 -43.99
CA PHE A 13 11.71 -44.35 -43.64
C PHE A 13 11.99 -43.54 -42.36
N LEU A 14 11.93 -42.21 -42.47
CA LEU A 14 11.81 -41.33 -41.31
C LEU A 14 10.33 -41.23 -40.91
N VAL A 15 9.98 -41.75 -39.73
CA VAL A 15 8.70 -41.47 -39.07
C VAL A 15 8.91 -40.24 -38.17
N PRO A 16 8.15 -39.15 -38.31
CA PRO A 16 8.22 -38.04 -37.36
C PRO A 16 7.58 -38.46 -36.03
N PHE A 17 8.40 -38.61 -35.00
CA PHE A 17 7.98 -38.79 -33.62
C PHE A 17 7.50 -37.43 -33.08
N THR A 18 6.19 -37.15 -33.16
CA THR A 18 5.59 -36.00 -32.49
C THR A 18 5.46 -36.33 -31.00
N MET A 19 6.41 -35.84 -30.21
CA MET A 19 6.36 -35.92 -28.75
C MET A 19 5.39 -34.84 -28.24
N THR A 20 4.12 -35.18 -28.11
CA THR A 20 3.11 -34.34 -27.47
C THR A 20 3.37 -34.34 -25.96
N ILE A 21 4.11 -33.35 -25.45
CA ILE A 21 4.25 -33.12 -24.02
C ILE A 21 2.92 -32.53 -23.53
N ALA A 22 2.07 -33.39 -22.98
CA ALA A 22 0.91 -32.95 -22.22
C ALA A 22 1.41 -32.31 -20.91
N PHE A 23 1.40 -30.97 -20.84
CA PHE A 23 1.52 -30.28 -19.56
C PHE A 23 0.20 -30.51 -18.79
N PRO A 24 0.22 -31.17 -17.62
CA PRO A 24 -0.94 -31.17 -16.76
C PRO A 24 -1.20 -29.71 -16.36
N GLY A 25 -2.38 -29.21 -16.72
CA GLY A 25 -2.86 -27.91 -16.30
C GLY A 25 -2.89 -27.84 -14.79
N ILE A 26 -1.88 -27.22 -14.19
CA ILE A 26 -1.98 -26.71 -12.84
C ILE A 26 -2.95 -25.54 -12.96
N ALA A 27 -4.20 -25.78 -12.58
CA ALA A 27 -5.13 -24.72 -12.25
C ALA A 27 -4.46 -23.89 -11.15
N GLY A 28 -3.83 -22.79 -11.54
CA GLY A 28 -3.20 -21.86 -10.62
C GLY A 28 -4.28 -21.35 -9.67
N ALA A 29 -4.22 -21.77 -8.41
CA ALA A 29 -4.74 -20.96 -7.34
C ALA A 29 -4.12 -19.58 -7.54
N GLY A 30 -4.94 -18.57 -7.85
CA GLY A 30 -4.44 -17.22 -8.09
C GLY A 30 -3.78 -16.73 -6.81
N ASP A 31 -2.46 -16.85 -6.71
CA ASP A 31 -1.68 -16.32 -5.61
C ASP A 31 -1.90 -14.81 -5.57
N SER A 32 -2.75 -14.35 -4.65
CA SER A 32 -2.86 -12.94 -4.34
C SER A 32 -1.47 -12.47 -3.91
N ALA A 33 -0.92 -11.47 -4.60
CA ALA A 33 0.42 -10.98 -4.32
C ALA A 33 0.60 -10.60 -2.84
N THR A 34 1.77 -10.89 -2.27
CA THR A 34 2.07 -10.50 -0.89
C THR A 34 2.23 -8.98 -0.75
N TYR A 35 2.27 -8.50 0.49
CA TYR A 35 2.57 -7.10 0.78
C TYR A 35 3.93 -6.70 0.19
N GLU A 36 4.96 -7.49 0.43
CA GLU A 36 6.33 -7.26 -0.05
C GLU A 36 6.38 -7.22 -1.58
N GLN A 37 5.75 -8.18 -2.25
CA GLN A 37 5.69 -8.23 -3.71
C GLN A 37 4.93 -7.02 -4.29
N THR A 38 3.92 -6.53 -3.57
CA THR A 38 3.12 -5.38 -4.01
C THR A 38 3.91 -4.08 -3.85
N VAL A 39 4.49 -3.84 -2.67
CA VAL A 39 5.31 -2.65 -2.39
C VAL A 39 6.53 -2.59 -3.31
N ALA A 40 7.16 -3.73 -3.63
CA ALA A 40 8.29 -3.78 -4.56
C ALA A 40 7.94 -3.34 -6.00
N ARG A 41 6.65 -3.33 -6.36
CA ARG A 41 6.16 -2.84 -7.67
C ARG A 41 5.66 -1.40 -7.63
N TRP A 42 5.40 -0.86 -6.44
CA TRP A 42 5.02 0.54 -6.29
C TRP A 42 6.22 1.45 -6.50
N THR A 43 5.98 2.55 -7.20
CA THR A 43 7.02 3.46 -7.68
C THR A 43 6.92 4.84 -7.05
N SER A 44 5.75 5.19 -6.52
CA SER A 44 5.53 6.50 -5.90
C SER A 44 4.49 6.46 -4.79
N TYR A 45 4.41 7.56 -4.02
CA TYR A 45 3.35 7.74 -3.04
C TYR A 45 1.93 7.65 -3.63
N LYS A 46 1.77 7.88 -4.94
CA LYS A 46 0.48 7.77 -5.62
C LYS A 46 -0.02 6.34 -5.65
N ASP A 47 0.86 5.35 -5.78
CA ASP A 47 0.47 3.94 -5.78
C ASP A 47 -0.07 3.51 -4.40
N VAL A 48 0.57 4.01 -3.32
CA VAL A 48 0.11 3.81 -1.94
C VAL A 48 -1.27 4.47 -1.76
N ALA A 49 -1.41 5.72 -2.18
CA ALA A 49 -2.66 6.47 -2.08
C ALA A 49 -3.80 5.80 -2.85
N ASP A 50 -3.54 5.36 -4.08
CA ASP A 50 -4.51 4.67 -4.91
C ASP A 50 -4.97 3.36 -4.28
N TRP A 51 -4.05 2.56 -3.75
CA TRP A 51 -4.39 1.32 -3.08
C TRP A 51 -5.20 1.58 -1.82
N MET A 52 -4.78 2.50 -0.96
CA MET A 52 -5.51 2.81 0.26
C MET A 52 -6.90 3.36 -0.05
N HIS A 53 -7.03 4.20 -1.08
CA HIS A 53 -8.32 4.74 -1.49
C HIS A 53 -9.29 3.67 -2.00
N LYS A 54 -8.79 2.69 -2.76
CA LYS A 54 -9.60 1.66 -3.43
C LYS A 54 -9.90 0.47 -2.53
N GLU A 55 -8.94 0.08 -1.70
CA GLU A 55 -8.97 -1.20 -0.98
C GLU A 55 -9.20 -1.01 0.52
N PHE A 56 -8.62 0.02 1.14
CA PHE A 56 -8.64 0.16 2.60
C PHE A 56 -9.96 0.74 3.11
N SER A 57 -10.55 0.06 4.09
CA SER A 57 -11.82 0.47 4.72
C SER A 57 -11.66 0.75 6.20
N TYR A 58 -12.40 1.75 6.71
CA TYR A 58 -12.39 2.06 8.14
C TYR A 58 -13.21 1.03 8.95
N ASP A 59 -12.60 0.44 9.97
CA ASP A 59 -13.23 -0.52 10.87
C ASP A 59 -13.80 0.17 12.12
N GLN A 60 -15.09 0.53 12.05
CA GLN A 60 -15.86 1.10 13.15
C GLN A 60 -16.01 0.14 14.34
N GLY A 61 -15.94 -1.17 14.11
CA GLY A 61 -16.01 -2.17 15.19
C GLY A 61 -14.73 -2.15 16.00
N LYS A 62 -13.59 -2.24 15.32
CA LYS A 62 -12.26 -2.15 15.93
C LYS A 62 -12.03 -0.83 16.63
N SER A 63 -12.52 0.29 16.07
CA SER A 63 -12.36 1.62 16.67
C SER A 63 -13.00 1.77 18.07
N LYS A 64 -13.98 0.93 18.40
CA LYS A 64 -14.63 0.91 19.72
C LYS A 64 -13.89 0.04 20.74
N MET A 65 -13.07 -0.90 20.27
CA MET A 65 -12.37 -1.89 21.10
C MET A 65 -10.93 -1.50 21.41
N VAL A 66 -10.28 -0.79 20.49
CA VAL A 66 -8.87 -0.40 20.64
C VAL A 66 -8.75 0.88 21.45
N HIS A 67 -7.94 0.82 22.50
CA HIS A 67 -7.57 1.96 23.33
C HIS A 67 -6.06 2.21 23.26
N GLY A 68 -5.66 3.46 23.07
CA GLY A 68 -4.24 3.81 22.89
C GLY A 68 -3.70 3.39 21.51
N TRP A 69 -2.37 3.38 21.36
CA TRP A 69 -1.67 3.04 20.11
C TRP A 69 -1.45 1.53 20.02
N GLN A 70 -2.25 0.85 19.20
CA GLN A 70 -2.18 -0.60 18.97
C GLN A 70 -2.49 -0.96 17.51
N PRO A 71 -1.71 -0.44 16.55
CA PRO A 71 -1.91 -0.78 15.14
C PRO A 71 -1.55 -2.24 14.87
N GLN A 72 -2.22 -2.82 13.88
CA GLN A 72 -1.80 -4.03 13.18
C GLN A 72 -0.53 -3.76 12.38
N THR A 73 0.20 -4.82 12.02
CA THR A 73 1.35 -4.67 11.12
C THR A 73 0.90 -4.22 9.72
N PRO A 74 1.79 -3.62 8.90
CA PRO A 74 1.48 -3.28 7.51
C PRO A 74 0.98 -4.49 6.71
N GLU A 75 1.58 -5.66 6.89
CA GLU A 75 1.19 -6.91 6.22
C GLU A 75 -0.23 -7.35 6.62
N GLN A 76 -0.58 -7.21 7.90
CA GLN A 76 -1.92 -7.50 8.39
C GLN A 76 -2.94 -6.52 7.80
N SER A 77 -2.61 -5.23 7.76
CA SER A 77 -3.45 -4.17 7.17
C SER A 77 -3.65 -4.39 5.67
N PHE A 78 -2.60 -4.81 4.96
CA PHE A 78 -2.66 -5.17 3.55
C PHE A 78 -3.59 -6.35 3.29
N LYS A 79 -3.50 -7.38 4.14
CA LYS A 79 -4.32 -8.59 4.04
C LYS A 79 -5.77 -8.35 4.40
N SER A 80 -6.03 -7.64 5.50
CA SER A 80 -7.39 -7.35 5.97
C SER A 80 -8.10 -6.31 5.12
N LYS A 81 -7.33 -5.41 4.48
CA LYS A 81 -7.84 -4.24 3.76
C LYS A 81 -8.76 -3.37 4.62
N SER A 82 -8.62 -3.47 5.93
CA SER A 82 -9.52 -2.85 6.89
C SER A 82 -8.80 -2.58 8.21
N GLY A 83 -9.09 -1.43 8.81
CA GLY A 83 -8.52 -1.03 10.08
C GLY A 83 -8.94 0.36 10.52
N ILE A 84 -8.33 0.86 11.59
CA ILE A 84 -8.52 2.21 12.12
C ILE A 84 -7.39 3.13 11.67
N CYS A 85 -7.47 4.40 12.07
CA CYS A 85 -6.50 5.44 11.70
C CYS A 85 -5.04 5.07 11.98
N GLN A 86 -4.78 4.37 13.08
CA GLN A 86 -3.44 3.91 13.44
C GLN A 86 -2.89 2.86 12.47
N ASP A 87 -3.74 1.93 12.03
CA ASP A 87 -3.37 0.89 11.07
C ASP A 87 -3.05 1.53 9.71
N GLY A 88 -3.92 2.42 9.24
CA GLY A 88 -3.72 3.13 7.98
C GLY A 88 -2.48 4.02 7.99
N ALA A 89 -2.24 4.73 9.10
CA ALA A 89 -1.03 5.56 9.25
C ALA A 89 0.25 4.71 9.27
N LEU A 90 0.26 3.60 10.00
CA LEU A 90 1.42 2.71 10.06
C LEU A 90 1.69 2.03 8.71
N PHE A 91 0.63 1.55 8.05
CA PHE A 91 0.72 0.98 6.70
C PHE A 91 1.30 1.99 5.71
N ALA A 92 0.76 3.21 5.67
CA ALA A 92 1.24 4.24 4.75
C ALA A 92 2.70 4.61 5.03
N LYS A 93 3.09 4.80 6.31
CA LYS A 93 4.48 5.08 6.69
C LYS A 93 5.43 4.01 6.17
N ASP A 94 5.12 2.75 6.44
CA ASP A 94 5.99 1.63 6.05
C ASP A 94 6.10 1.51 4.53
N ALA A 95 4.97 1.51 3.81
CA ALA A 95 4.96 1.42 2.36
C ALA A 95 5.74 2.56 1.70
N LEU A 96 5.52 3.81 2.14
CA LEU A 96 6.21 4.99 1.60
C LEU A 96 7.72 4.91 1.78
N ASN A 97 8.19 4.53 2.98
CA ASN A 97 9.62 4.43 3.26
C ASN A 97 10.28 3.23 2.56
N ARG A 98 9.54 2.15 2.29
CA ARG A 98 10.04 1.03 1.48
C ARG A 98 10.15 1.37 -0.01
N ILE A 99 9.19 2.13 -0.56
CA ILE A 99 9.25 2.60 -1.95
C ILE A 99 10.41 3.59 -2.13
N ASN A 100 10.49 4.59 -1.25
CA ASN A 100 11.51 5.62 -1.34
C ASN A 100 11.86 6.15 0.07
N PRO A 101 13.01 5.76 0.64
CA PRO A 101 13.44 6.27 1.94
C PRO A 101 13.61 7.80 2.02
N ALA A 102 13.80 8.49 0.88
CA ALA A 102 13.88 9.94 0.83
C ALA A 102 12.53 10.63 1.15
N TYR A 103 11.42 9.89 1.12
CA TYR A 103 10.13 10.38 1.60
C TYR A 103 10.12 10.65 3.10
N GLN A 104 11.01 10.04 3.88
CA GLN A 104 11.14 10.26 5.32
C GLN A 104 9.78 10.23 6.03
N ALA A 105 8.96 9.25 5.68
CA ALA A 105 7.58 9.19 6.15
C ALA A 105 7.52 8.95 7.66
N LYS A 106 6.60 9.64 8.34
CA LYS A 106 6.45 9.64 9.80
C LYS A 106 4.98 9.56 10.21
N ILE A 107 4.74 9.13 11.44
CA ILE A 107 3.40 9.17 12.04
C ILE A 107 3.13 10.58 12.57
N VAL A 108 1.97 11.13 12.22
CA VAL A 108 1.47 12.39 12.76
C VAL A 108 0.26 12.10 13.65
N PHE A 109 0.30 12.63 14.87
CA PHE A 109 -0.81 12.65 15.79
C PHE A 109 -1.58 13.96 15.68
N ILE A 110 -2.90 13.86 15.60
CA ILE A 110 -3.83 14.99 15.57
C ILE A 110 -4.71 14.91 16.80
N LYS A 111 -4.61 15.92 17.67
CA LYS A 111 -5.45 16.05 18.84
C LYS A 111 -6.72 16.82 18.49
N ASN A 112 -7.86 16.20 18.76
CA ASN A 112 -9.17 16.84 18.67
C ASN A 112 -9.48 17.58 19.98
N ARG A 113 -9.72 18.89 19.89
CA ARG A 113 -10.08 19.75 21.03
C ARG A 113 -11.41 19.36 21.66
N GLN A 114 -12.33 18.80 20.86
CA GLN A 114 -13.65 18.36 21.32
C GLN A 114 -13.60 17.04 22.13
N GLY A 115 -12.40 16.52 22.38
CA GLY A 115 -12.17 15.24 23.04
C GLY A 115 -12.01 14.08 22.04
N PRO A 116 -11.95 12.82 22.52
CA PRO A 116 -11.84 11.66 21.66
C PRO A 116 -12.98 11.56 20.62
N PRO A 117 -12.72 10.98 19.43
CA PRO A 117 -11.46 10.36 19.04
C PRO A 117 -10.37 11.37 18.70
N HIS A 118 -9.12 10.98 18.90
CA HIS A 118 -7.96 11.61 18.26
C HIS A 118 -7.65 10.88 16.96
N HIS A 119 -6.80 11.46 16.10
CA HIS A 119 -6.50 10.91 14.79
C HIS A 119 -5.01 10.66 14.59
N TRP A 120 -4.69 9.72 13.71
CA TRP A 120 -3.33 9.44 13.27
C TRP A 120 -3.30 9.33 11.75
N VAL A 121 -2.29 9.94 11.14
CA VAL A 121 -2.06 9.95 9.70
C VAL A 121 -0.57 9.77 9.42
N ALA A 122 -0.18 9.53 8.17
CA ALA A 122 1.22 9.53 7.78
C ALA A 122 1.58 10.84 7.08
N SER A 123 2.70 11.45 7.48
CA SER A 123 3.35 12.51 6.71
C SER A 123 4.48 11.94 5.87
N PHE A 124 4.86 12.64 4.80
CA PHE A 124 6.03 12.34 3.99
C PHE A 124 6.50 13.59 3.23
N ARG A 125 7.69 13.53 2.63
CA ARG A 125 8.30 14.63 1.89
C ARG A 125 8.48 14.31 0.41
N VAL A 126 8.17 15.27 -0.44
CA VAL A 126 8.49 15.25 -1.88
C VAL A 126 9.03 16.64 -2.23
N ASP A 127 10.22 16.69 -2.83
CA ASP A 127 10.89 17.94 -3.23
C ASP A 127 10.96 18.99 -2.09
N GLY A 128 11.25 18.51 -0.88
CA GLY A 128 11.35 19.33 0.33
C GLY A 128 10.00 19.76 0.94
N LYS A 129 8.88 19.56 0.24
CA LYS A 129 7.53 19.89 0.72
C LYS A 129 6.92 18.74 1.51
N LEU A 130 6.13 19.08 2.51
CA LEU A 130 5.39 18.14 3.34
C LEU A 130 4.08 17.76 2.66
N TYR A 131 3.78 16.47 2.66
CA TYR A 131 2.50 15.90 2.27
C TYR A 131 1.96 15.03 3.39
N ILE A 132 0.64 14.87 3.43
CA ILE A 132 -0.08 14.01 4.37
C ILE A 132 -0.92 13.03 3.58
N ILE A 133 -0.95 11.76 3.99
CA ILE A 133 -1.84 10.75 3.44
C ILE A 133 -2.77 10.23 4.55
N ASP A 134 -4.07 10.27 4.29
CA ASP A 134 -5.11 9.78 5.19
C ASP A 134 -6.23 9.09 4.40
N TYR A 135 -6.40 7.79 4.61
CA TYR A 135 -7.53 7.04 4.06
C TYR A 135 -8.20 6.16 5.13
N ALA A 136 -7.90 6.40 6.40
CA ALA A 136 -8.35 5.57 7.52
C ALA A 136 -9.16 6.40 8.52
N ALA A 137 -10.12 7.18 8.00
CA ALA A 137 -11.04 7.99 8.77
C ALA A 137 -12.48 7.45 8.66
N GLY A 138 -13.24 7.53 9.75
CA GLY A 138 -14.66 7.19 9.75
C GLY A 138 -15.48 8.15 8.87
N SER A 139 -16.71 7.76 8.52
CA SER A 139 -17.58 8.51 7.60
C SER A 139 -17.78 9.98 7.99
N ASN A 140 -17.86 10.26 9.29
CA ASN A 140 -18.03 11.62 9.81
C ASN A 140 -16.84 12.54 9.50
N TRP A 141 -15.66 11.98 9.23
CA TRP A 141 -14.40 12.69 8.99
C TRP A 141 -13.90 12.50 7.55
N ARG A 142 -14.78 12.08 6.64
CA ARG A 142 -14.42 11.76 5.25
C ARG A 142 -13.76 12.92 4.50
N SER A 143 -14.07 14.17 4.85
CA SER A 143 -13.41 15.36 4.26
C SER A 143 -11.94 15.51 4.64
N MET A 144 -11.45 14.78 5.64
CA MET A 144 -10.02 14.68 5.96
C MET A 144 -9.29 13.68 5.08
N MET A 145 -9.99 12.75 4.42
CA MET A 145 -9.34 11.71 3.64
C MET A 145 -8.75 12.29 2.34
N GLY A 146 -7.60 11.76 1.94
CA GLY A 146 -6.89 12.09 0.73
C GLY A 146 -5.39 12.19 0.92
N VAL A 147 -4.72 12.64 -0.14
CA VAL A 147 -3.36 13.15 -0.08
C VAL A 147 -3.43 14.67 -0.06
N HIS A 148 -2.87 15.28 0.97
CA HIS A 148 -2.90 16.74 1.20
C HIS A 148 -1.50 17.34 1.11
N GLY A 149 -1.43 18.59 0.65
CA GLY A 149 -0.19 19.31 0.41
C GLY A 149 -0.10 19.79 -1.05
N PRO A 150 1.05 20.31 -1.49
CA PRO A 150 2.27 20.51 -0.70
C PRO A 150 2.11 21.54 0.41
N TYR A 151 2.76 21.30 1.54
CA TYR A 151 2.86 22.20 2.69
C TYR A 151 4.32 22.52 3.00
N ASP A 152 4.57 23.66 3.64
CA ASP A 152 5.89 23.99 4.20
C ASP A 152 6.07 23.36 5.58
N SER A 153 4.98 23.21 6.34
CA SER A 153 5.00 22.75 7.72
C SER A 153 3.73 22.01 8.14
N LEU A 154 3.78 21.35 9.31
CA LEU A 154 2.58 20.79 9.95
C LEU A 154 1.57 21.87 10.37
N ASP A 155 2.01 23.10 10.58
CA ASP A 155 1.09 24.21 10.88
C ASP A 155 0.21 24.57 9.69
N ASP A 156 0.71 24.42 8.45
CA ASP A 156 -0.12 24.59 7.26
C ASP A 156 -1.19 23.51 7.19
N TYR A 157 -0.82 22.27 7.49
CA TYR A 157 -1.77 21.17 7.56
C TYR A 157 -2.79 21.36 8.69
N ARG A 158 -2.36 21.86 9.86
CA ARG A 158 -3.27 22.23 10.95
C ARG A 158 -4.27 23.30 10.52
N ARG A 159 -3.83 24.32 9.77
CA ARG A 159 -4.71 25.35 9.19
C ARG A 159 -5.70 24.76 8.21
N PHE A 160 -5.26 23.85 7.34
CA PHE A 160 -6.15 23.08 6.46
C PHE A 160 -7.21 22.31 7.26
N LEU A 161 -6.81 21.52 8.27
CA LEU A 161 -7.75 20.78 9.11
C LEU A 161 -8.76 21.69 9.82
N SER A 162 -8.31 22.87 10.27
CA SER A 162 -9.17 23.87 10.91
C SER A 162 -10.13 24.55 9.94
N SER A 163 -9.86 24.50 8.63
CA SER A 163 -10.75 25.03 7.59
C SER A 163 -11.86 24.05 7.21
N LEU A 164 -11.76 22.77 7.59
CA LEU A 164 -12.76 21.76 7.28
C LEU A 164 -13.95 21.90 8.21
N ALA A 165 -15.16 21.93 7.64
CA ALA A 165 -16.41 21.85 8.38
C ALA A 165 -16.70 20.39 8.77
N VAL A 166 -16.04 19.88 9.81
CA VAL A 166 -16.20 18.49 10.29
C VAL A 166 -16.95 18.45 11.62
N SER A 167 -17.99 17.62 11.68
CA SER A 167 -18.77 17.44 12.91
C SER A 167 -17.93 16.84 14.03
N LYS A 168 -18.05 17.42 15.23
CA LYS A 168 -17.37 16.97 16.47
C LYS A 168 -15.84 16.92 16.36
N PHE A 169 -15.26 17.76 15.50
CA PHE A 169 -13.83 17.89 15.35
C PHE A 169 -13.42 19.35 15.36
N ASP A 170 -12.38 19.65 16.14
CA ASP A 170 -11.67 20.92 16.13
C ASP A 170 -10.19 20.63 16.37
N CYS A 171 -9.31 21.08 15.48
CA CYS A 171 -7.90 20.71 15.51
C CYS A 171 -7.15 21.49 16.59
N GLU A 172 -6.77 20.83 17.68
CA GLU A 172 -6.00 21.44 18.77
C GLU A 172 -4.49 21.43 18.49
N LEU A 173 -3.99 20.28 18.05
CA LEU A 173 -2.56 20.02 17.90
C LEU A 173 -2.33 19.05 16.75
N VAL A 174 -1.26 19.30 15.99
CA VAL A 174 -0.70 18.38 15.00
C VAL A 174 0.78 18.23 15.31
N LYS A 175 1.28 17.01 15.48
CA LYS A 175 2.71 16.76 15.69
C LYS A 175 3.16 15.42 15.12
N GLU A 176 4.40 15.37 14.64
CA GLU A 176 5.08 14.10 14.38
C GLU A 176 5.33 13.34 15.70
N THR A 177 5.40 12.02 15.60
CA THR A 177 5.67 11.13 16.74
C THR A 177 6.61 10.02 16.32
N ASP A 178 7.38 9.48 17.26
CA ASP A 178 8.28 8.34 17.04
C ASP A 178 7.56 6.98 17.05
N LYS A 179 6.23 6.98 16.85
CA LYS A 179 5.41 5.77 16.80
C LYS A 179 5.60 5.00 15.49
#